data_AF-A0A7X5IPJ1-F1
#
_entry.id   AF-A0A7X5IPJ1-F1
#
_cell.length_a   1.000
_cell.length_b   1.000
_cell.length_c   1.000
_cell.angle_alpha   90.00
_cell.angle_beta   90.00
_cell.angle_gamma   90.00
#
_symmetry.space_group_name_H-M   'P 1'
#
loop_
_entity.id
_entity.type
_entity.pdbx_description
1 polymer ?
#
loop_
_entity_poly.entity_id
_entity_poly.type
_entity_poly.pdbx_seq_one_letter_code
_entity_poly.pdbx_strand_id
1 'polypeptide(L)'
;MSKMKAQTLVDKVADIAKNHKTLYVMGCFGAPLTGGNVTRYCNNHNYNKAADRTRMIKAAANQSPPVYGFDCVNLIKGVLWGWCGDPSRTYGGAAYPTKALLAAGTCPDVGADGMIKLCKDVSTTGWAAMLPGEAVWCSGHIGVYIGNGLAVECSPRWENKVQITAVAGCGKKAGYNTRTWTKHGKLPWVDYTGAVAGGDAGEVSKPTQPTESAQGPAVGAVVTFTGSRHYVSSGSTNPKSCKPGEARVTAVAKGARHPYHLIAVKGGTVYGWVDAADIAVEASAAIAKGSTVKVKTGAKTYTGGGLASFVYANTYTVLELSGDRAVIGQGKAVTAAVNIKDLTLVG
;
A
#
# COMPACT_ATOMS: atom_id res chain seq x y z
N MET A 1 -11.24 -3.04 16.75
CA MET A 1 -10.59 -3.16 15.42
C MET A 1 -9.10 -3.31 15.59
N SER A 2 -8.43 -4.08 14.73
CA SER A 2 -6.97 -4.13 14.72
C SER A 2 -6.41 -2.78 14.25
N LYS A 3 -5.37 -2.29 14.94
CA LYS A 3 -4.69 -1.04 14.60
C LYS A 3 -3.71 -1.28 13.44
N MET A 4 -3.48 -0.26 12.61
CA MET A 4 -2.45 -0.32 11.57
C MET A 4 -1.07 -0.36 12.23
N LYS A 5 -0.16 -1.23 11.77
CA LYS A 5 1.23 -1.23 12.27
C LYS A 5 1.93 0.07 11.87
N ALA A 6 2.78 0.59 12.76
CA ALA A 6 3.52 1.83 12.54
C ALA A 6 4.35 1.78 11.25
N GLN A 7 5.05 0.65 11.00
CA GLN A 7 5.80 0.47 9.77
C GLN A 7 4.90 0.55 8.52
N THR A 8 3.71 -0.05 8.55
CA THR A 8 2.76 0.04 7.43
C THR A 8 2.33 1.49 7.14
N LEU A 9 2.13 2.31 8.17
CA LEU A 9 1.85 3.73 7.98
C LEU A 9 3.03 4.43 7.31
N VAL A 10 4.24 4.22 7.84
CA VAL A 10 5.50 4.79 7.32
C VAL A 10 5.70 4.43 5.85
N ASP A 11 5.60 3.15 5.51
CA ASP A 11 5.77 2.65 4.14
C ASP A 11 4.76 3.31 3.19
N LYS A 12 3.49 3.41 3.61
CA LYS A 12 2.43 4.02 2.80
C LYS A 12 2.65 5.50 2.56
N VAL A 13 2.96 6.29 3.59
CA VAL A 13 3.17 7.74 3.40
C VAL A 13 4.44 8.01 2.59
N ALA A 14 5.49 7.21 2.78
CA ALA A 14 6.71 7.31 1.99
C ALA A 14 6.49 6.93 0.52
N ASP A 15 5.70 5.88 0.25
CA ASP A 15 5.28 5.51 -1.10
C ASP A 15 4.53 6.66 -1.80
N ILE A 16 3.55 7.26 -1.11
CA ILE A 16 2.80 8.41 -1.63
C ILE A 16 3.74 9.56 -2.00
N ALA A 17 4.74 9.86 -1.15
CA ALA A 17 5.68 10.94 -1.39
C ALA A 17 6.63 10.68 -2.57
N LYS A 18 7.03 9.42 -2.80
CA LYS A 18 8.07 9.06 -3.78
C LYS A 18 7.50 8.64 -5.13
N ASN A 19 6.34 7.99 -5.14
CA ASN A 19 5.89 7.21 -6.29
C ASN A 19 4.56 7.65 -6.86
N HIS A 20 3.82 8.55 -6.18
CA HIS A 20 2.55 9.06 -6.67
C HIS A 20 2.67 10.54 -7.05
N LYS A 21 2.07 10.91 -8.18
CA LYS A 21 1.86 12.32 -8.49
C LYS A 21 0.82 12.86 -7.51
N THR A 22 1.21 13.84 -6.69
CA THR A 22 0.30 14.44 -5.71
C THR A 22 0.28 15.96 -5.84
N LEU A 23 -0.81 16.57 -5.39
CA LEU A 23 -0.98 18.01 -5.31
C LEU A 23 -1.63 18.36 -3.96
N TYR A 24 -1.18 19.46 -3.35
CA TYR A 24 -1.87 19.99 -2.17
C TYR A 24 -3.25 20.54 -2.56
N VAL A 25 -4.31 19.90 -2.07
CA VAL A 25 -5.71 20.27 -2.30
C VAL A 25 -6.43 20.22 -0.95
N MET A 26 -6.82 21.39 -0.43
CA MET A 26 -7.41 21.48 0.90
C MET A 26 -8.75 20.71 0.96
N GLY A 27 -8.91 19.87 1.97
CA GLY A 27 -10.05 18.98 2.15
C GLY A 27 -10.03 17.70 1.31
N CYS A 28 -8.95 17.40 0.60
CA CYS A 28 -8.82 16.18 -0.21
C CYS A 28 -8.01 15.11 0.54
N PHE A 29 -8.50 13.87 0.55
CA PHE A 29 -7.88 12.71 1.22
C PHE A 29 -7.51 11.61 0.22
N GLY A 30 -6.91 12.00 -0.89
CA GLY A 30 -6.32 11.09 -1.87
C GLY A 30 -7.20 10.82 -3.08
N ALA A 31 -8.10 11.72 -3.45
CA ALA A 31 -8.89 11.58 -4.67
C ALA A 31 -8.02 11.80 -5.92
N PRO A 32 -8.13 10.93 -6.95
CA PRO A 32 -7.54 11.21 -8.26
C PRO A 32 -8.26 12.41 -8.88
N LEU A 33 -7.54 13.48 -9.21
CA LEU A 33 -8.11 14.71 -9.77
C LEU A 33 -8.61 14.43 -11.19
N THR A 34 -9.90 14.14 -11.32
CA THR A 34 -10.53 13.68 -12.56
C THR A 34 -11.98 14.16 -12.65
N GLY A 35 -12.42 14.51 -13.86
CA GLY A 35 -13.81 14.86 -14.16
C GLY A 35 -14.47 15.79 -13.14
N GLY A 36 -15.64 15.38 -12.62
CA GLY A 36 -16.48 16.20 -11.74
C GLY A 36 -15.91 16.47 -10.33
N ASN A 37 -14.92 15.71 -9.85
CA ASN A 37 -14.38 15.95 -8.51
C ASN A 37 -13.50 17.21 -8.46
N VAL A 38 -12.91 17.62 -9.59
CA VAL A 38 -12.13 18.85 -9.72
C VAL A 38 -13.02 20.06 -9.44
N THR A 39 -14.22 20.11 -10.02
CA THR A 39 -15.20 21.19 -9.76
C THR A 39 -15.55 21.26 -8.27
N ARG A 40 -15.77 20.12 -7.61
CA ARG A 40 -16.01 20.08 -6.16
C ARG A 40 -14.83 20.70 -5.40
N TYR A 41 -13.60 20.28 -5.68
CA TYR A 41 -12.42 20.75 -4.96
C TYR A 41 -12.04 22.19 -5.29
N CYS A 42 -12.39 22.74 -6.45
CA CYS A 42 -12.24 24.16 -6.72
C CYS A 42 -13.21 25.02 -5.90
N ASN A 43 -14.30 24.46 -5.37
CA ASN A 43 -15.37 25.20 -4.69
C ASN A 43 -15.50 24.89 -3.19
N ASN A 44 -14.91 23.79 -2.69
CA ASN A 44 -15.12 23.31 -1.32
C ASN A 44 -14.52 24.19 -0.22
N HIS A 45 -13.44 24.93 -0.51
CA HIS A 45 -12.72 25.72 0.49
C HIS A 45 -12.25 27.05 -0.09
N ASN A 46 -12.24 28.13 0.72
CA ASN A 46 -11.77 29.45 0.32
C ASN A 46 -10.35 29.42 -0.26
N TYR A 47 -9.47 28.65 0.37
CA TYR A 47 -8.12 28.38 -0.14
C TYR A 47 -8.12 27.86 -1.59
N ASN A 48 -8.93 26.85 -1.92
CA ASN A 48 -8.95 26.27 -3.27
C ASN A 48 -9.65 27.17 -4.29
N LYS A 49 -10.61 28.00 -3.85
CA LYS A 49 -11.32 28.99 -4.68
C LYS A 49 -10.43 30.13 -5.19
N ALA A 50 -9.27 30.35 -4.57
CA ALA A 50 -8.30 31.32 -5.08
C ALA A 50 -7.93 30.99 -6.54
N ALA A 51 -7.83 32.02 -7.39
CA ALA A 51 -7.76 31.85 -8.84
C ALA A 51 -6.52 31.05 -9.29
N ASP A 52 -5.39 31.26 -8.64
CA ASP A 52 -4.15 30.50 -8.82
C ASP A 52 -4.31 29.03 -8.42
N ARG A 53 -4.92 28.76 -7.26
CA ARG A 53 -5.20 27.39 -6.78
C ARG A 53 -6.16 26.66 -7.69
N THR A 54 -7.25 27.31 -8.11
CA THR A 54 -8.20 26.75 -9.07
C THR A 54 -7.53 26.41 -10.40
N ARG A 55 -6.66 27.29 -10.94
CA ARG A 55 -5.88 26.98 -12.14
C ARG A 55 -4.98 25.76 -11.95
N MET A 56 -4.27 25.67 -10.83
CA MET A 56 -3.39 24.53 -10.52
C MET A 56 -4.17 23.21 -10.42
N ILE A 57 -5.29 23.20 -9.69
CA ILE A 57 -6.13 22.01 -9.52
C ILE A 57 -6.71 21.56 -10.87
N LYS A 58 -7.16 22.52 -11.72
CA LYS A 58 -7.64 22.21 -13.07
C LYS A 58 -6.53 21.68 -13.99
N ALA A 59 -5.31 22.20 -13.88
CA ALA A 59 -4.16 21.72 -14.67
C ALA A 59 -3.70 20.31 -14.27
N ALA A 60 -3.93 19.92 -13.02
CA ALA A 60 -3.66 18.57 -12.53
C ALA A 60 -4.74 17.54 -12.91
N ALA A 61 -5.87 17.99 -13.48
CA ALA A 61 -7.00 17.14 -13.81
C ALA A 61 -6.70 16.18 -14.97
N ASN A 62 -7.28 14.97 -14.90
CA ASN A 62 -7.33 13.99 -15.99
C ASN A 62 -5.96 13.57 -16.55
N GLN A 63 -4.88 13.70 -15.77
CA GLN A 63 -3.56 13.22 -16.17
C GLN A 63 -3.47 11.69 -16.12
N SER A 64 -2.52 11.13 -16.89
CA SER A 64 -2.12 9.72 -16.82
C SER A 64 -0.60 9.62 -16.61
N PRO A 65 -0.11 8.97 -15.53
CA PRO A 65 -0.87 8.53 -14.37
C PRO A 65 -1.55 9.73 -13.65
N PRO A 66 -2.64 9.50 -12.89
CA PRO A 66 -3.41 10.57 -12.28
C PRO A 66 -2.66 11.29 -11.17
N VAL A 67 -3.03 12.54 -10.95
CA VAL A 67 -2.58 13.33 -9.79
C VAL A 67 -3.58 13.14 -8.66
N TYR A 68 -3.11 12.75 -7.47
CA TYR A 68 -3.94 12.62 -6.27
C TYR A 68 -3.91 13.90 -5.44
N GLY A 69 -5.08 14.40 -5.05
CA GLY A 69 -5.18 15.53 -4.12
C GLY A 69 -5.03 15.09 -2.67
N PHE A 70 -4.22 15.78 -1.89
CA PHE A 70 -4.11 15.59 -0.44
C PHE A 70 -4.03 16.94 0.28
N ASP A 71 -4.42 17.01 1.54
CA ASP A 71 -3.88 17.99 2.48
C ASP A 71 -3.14 17.29 3.63
N CYS A 72 -2.59 18.07 4.57
CA CYS A 72 -1.70 17.56 5.61
C CYS A 72 -2.35 16.46 6.47
N VAL A 73 -3.47 16.74 7.13
CA VAL A 73 -4.16 15.78 7.99
C VAL A 73 -4.90 14.72 7.18
N ASN A 74 -5.39 15.09 5.99
CA ASN A 74 -6.08 14.16 5.10
C ASN A 74 -5.15 13.13 4.45
N LEU A 75 -3.83 13.36 4.40
CA LEU A 75 -2.85 12.32 4.08
C LEU A 75 -2.90 11.19 5.12
N ILE A 76 -2.83 11.53 6.41
CA ILE A 76 -2.88 10.56 7.52
C ILE A 76 -4.23 9.85 7.53
N LYS A 77 -5.33 10.62 7.48
CA LYS A 77 -6.69 10.05 7.49
C LYS A 77 -6.92 9.17 6.27
N GLY A 78 -6.53 9.58 5.07
CA GLY A 78 -6.66 8.77 3.85
C GLY A 78 -6.01 7.41 4.02
N VAL A 79 -4.75 7.36 4.50
CA VAL A 79 -4.05 6.09 4.76
C VAL A 79 -4.77 5.23 5.80
N LEU A 80 -5.18 5.82 6.94
CA LEU A 80 -5.90 5.12 8.00
C LEU A 80 -7.31 4.66 7.57
N TRP A 81 -7.90 5.31 6.57
CA TRP A 81 -9.19 4.99 5.97
C TRP A 81 -9.08 4.06 4.75
N GLY A 82 -7.91 3.47 4.53
CA GLY A 82 -7.72 2.42 3.54
C GLY A 82 -7.31 2.89 2.15
N TRP A 83 -6.75 4.10 2.01
CA TRP A 83 -6.17 4.55 0.75
C TRP A 83 -5.19 3.52 0.19
N CYS A 84 -5.32 3.21 -1.11
CA CYS A 84 -4.52 2.24 -1.83
C CYS A 84 -4.02 2.73 -3.20
N GLY A 85 -4.30 3.99 -3.57
CA GLY A 85 -3.86 4.57 -4.83
C GLY A 85 -4.59 4.05 -6.06
N ASP A 86 -5.71 3.37 -5.91
CA ASP A 86 -6.48 2.88 -7.05
C ASP A 86 -7.17 4.06 -7.77
N PRO A 87 -6.79 4.38 -9.02
CA PRO A 87 -7.32 5.54 -9.73
C PRO A 87 -8.79 5.36 -10.14
N SER A 88 -9.31 4.14 -10.14
CA SER A 88 -10.71 3.84 -10.47
C SER A 88 -11.64 4.06 -9.27
N ARG A 89 -11.09 4.10 -8.05
CA ARG A 89 -11.88 4.24 -6.81
C ARG A 89 -11.99 5.68 -6.37
N THR A 90 -13.15 6.02 -5.83
CA THR A 90 -13.34 7.29 -5.14
C THR A 90 -12.29 7.42 -4.04
N TYR A 91 -11.69 8.61 -3.92
CA TYR A 91 -10.65 8.91 -2.93
C TYR A 91 -9.44 7.96 -2.99
N GLY A 92 -9.11 7.38 -4.16
CA GLY A 92 -7.98 6.47 -4.29
C GLY A 92 -8.12 5.20 -3.45
N GLY A 93 -9.36 4.83 -3.12
CA GLY A 93 -9.71 3.66 -2.30
C GLY A 93 -10.00 3.95 -0.82
N ALA A 94 -9.71 5.17 -0.34
CA ALA A 94 -10.07 5.56 1.03
C ALA A 94 -11.60 5.65 1.18
N ALA A 95 -12.11 5.19 2.32
CA ALA A 95 -13.53 5.25 2.64
C ALA A 95 -13.76 6.08 3.91
N TYR A 96 -14.64 7.08 3.79
CA TYR A 96 -15.02 7.88 4.94
C TYR A 96 -15.66 6.98 6.01
N PRO A 97 -15.26 7.08 7.29
CA PRO A 97 -15.73 6.16 8.31
C PRO A 97 -17.23 6.34 8.58
N THR A 98 -17.96 5.23 8.67
CA THR A 98 -19.36 5.23 9.07
C THR A 98 -19.49 5.52 10.57
N LYS A 99 -20.70 5.90 11.03
CA LYS A 99 -20.97 6.09 12.47
C LYS A 99 -20.60 4.86 13.30
N ALA A 100 -20.85 3.66 12.79
CA ALA A 100 -20.49 2.41 13.45
C ALA A 100 -18.97 2.23 13.57
N LEU A 101 -18.21 2.56 12.50
CA LEU A 101 -16.75 2.50 12.53
C LEU A 101 -16.15 3.52 13.51
N LEU A 102 -16.71 4.73 13.56
CA LEU A 102 -16.32 5.75 14.53
C LEU A 102 -16.57 5.29 15.97
N ALA A 103 -17.74 4.73 16.26
CA ALA A 103 -18.07 4.16 17.57
C ALA A 103 -17.13 3.01 17.96
N ALA A 104 -16.65 2.24 16.98
CA ALA A 104 -15.67 1.17 17.15
C ALA A 104 -14.21 1.66 17.16
N GLY A 105 -13.98 2.97 17.20
CA GLY A 105 -12.67 3.59 17.45
C GLY A 105 -11.82 3.86 16.22
N THR A 106 -12.39 3.90 15.00
CA THR A 106 -11.66 4.36 13.80
C THR A 106 -11.24 5.83 13.91
N CYS A 107 -10.18 6.21 13.19
CA CYS A 107 -9.74 7.60 13.07
C CYS A 107 -10.91 8.52 12.67
N PRO A 108 -11.26 9.53 13.48
CA PRO A 108 -12.34 10.45 13.17
C PRO A 108 -11.91 11.48 12.12
N ASP A 109 -12.89 12.15 11.52
CA ASP A 109 -12.63 13.30 10.67
C ASP A 109 -12.39 14.55 11.54
N VAL A 110 -11.12 14.85 11.76
CA VAL A 110 -10.67 16.05 12.49
C VAL A 110 -9.61 16.80 11.68
N GLY A 111 -9.45 18.09 11.99
CA GLY A 111 -8.35 18.90 11.49
C GLY A 111 -7.02 18.55 12.16
N ALA A 112 -5.90 19.11 11.66
CA ALA A 112 -4.55 18.87 12.20
C ALA A 112 -4.47 19.11 13.73
N ASP A 113 -5.03 20.23 14.19
CA ASP A 113 -5.04 20.59 15.63
C ASP A 113 -5.93 19.68 16.46
N GLY A 114 -6.99 19.13 15.86
CA GLY A 114 -7.82 18.12 16.49
C GLY A 114 -7.08 16.79 16.59
N MET A 115 -6.37 16.39 15.54
CA MET A 115 -5.64 15.13 15.49
C MET A 115 -4.53 15.07 16.54
N ILE A 116 -3.74 16.14 16.71
CA ILE A 116 -2.67 16.14 17.73
C ILE A 116 -3.24 16.07 19.15
N LYS A 117 -4.42 16.64 19.42
CA LYS A 117 -5.09 16.53 20.74
C LYS A 117 -5.53 15.09 21.06
N LEU A 118 -5.77 14.28 20.03
CA LEU A 118 -6.12 12.87 20.19
C LEU A 118 -4.88 11.98 20.31
N CYS A 119 -3.70 12.45 19.92
CA CYS A 119 -2.46 11.68 20.02
C CYS A 119 -2.12 11.36 21.48
N LYS A 120 -1.45 10.23 21.67
CA LYS A 120 -0.90 9.79 22.96
C LYS A 120 0.54 10.25 23.09
N ASP A 121 1.02 10.32 24.32
CA ASP A 121 2.42 10.65 24.64
C ASP A 121 2.89 11.94 23.93
N VAL A 122 2.02 12.95 23.87
CA VAL A 122 2.31 14.20 23.17
C VAL A 122 3.43 14.95 23.89
N SER A 123 4.48 15.28 23.16
CA SER A 123 5.68 15.94 23.71
C SER A 123 6.12 17.12 22.84
N THR A 124 6.78 18.09 23.47
CA THR A 124 7.46 19.23 22.83
C THR A 124 8.98 19.06 22.77
N THR A 125 9.50 17.99 23.38
CA THR A 125 10.92 17.63 23.48
C THR A 125 11.12 16.15 23.16
N GLY A 126 12.36 15.65 23.13
CA GLY A 126 12.61 14.22 22.91
C GLY A 126 12.56 13.77 21.45
N TRP A 127 12.78 14.69 20.51
CA TRP A 127 12.74 14.43 19.06
C TRP A 127 13.62 13.26 18.59
N ALA A 128 14.76 13.02 19.23
CA ALA A 128 15.64 11.90 18.91
C ALA A 128 15.06 10.52 19.31
N ALA A 129 14.11 10.49 20.24
CA ALA A 129 13.48 9.28 20.76
C ALA A 129 12.14 8.95 20.06
N MET A 130 11.71 9.75 19.08
CA MET A 130 10.49 9.49 18.32
C MET A 130 10.54 8.12 17.64
N LEU A 131 9.39 7.45 17.64
CA LEU A 131 9.18 6.22 16.87
C LEU A 131 8.65 6.57 15.48
N PRO A 132 9.15 5.93 14.41
CA PRO A 132 8.52 6.00 13.09
C PRO A 132 7.02 5.69 13.19
N GLY A 133 6.20 6.47 12.49
CA GLY A 133 4.73 6.44 12.54
C GLY A 133 4.12 7.49 13.47
N GLU A 134 4.89 8.13 14.36
CA GLU A 134 4.40 9.23 15.19
C GLU A 134 3.96 10.42 14.34
N ALA A 135 2.94 11.12 14.81
CA ALA A 135 2.56 12.40 14.23
C ALA A 135 3.56 13.48 14.65
N VAL A 136 3.96 14.33 13.72
CA VAL A 136 4.68 15.59 13.98
C VAL A 136 3.75 16.75 13.64
N TRP A 137 3.71 17.77 14.49
CA TRP A 137 2.68 18.80 14.40
C TRP A 137 3.23 20.20 14.72
N CYS A 138 2.69 21.21 14.03
CA CYS A 138 2.74 22.62 14.40
C CYS A 138 1.35 23.22 14.14
N SER A 139 1.07 24.42 14.65
CA SER A 139 -0.28 25.03 14.53
C SER A 139 -0.83 24.96 13.10
N GLY A 140 -1.97 24.30 12.92
CA GLY A 140 -2.65 24.12 11.64
C GLY A 140 -2.05 23.09 10.68
N HIS A 141 -0.98 22.38 11.03
CA HIS A 141 -0.26 21.48 10.12
C HIS A 141 0.28 20.22 10.81
N ILE A 142 0.25 19.09 10.11
CA ILE A 142 0.64 17.79 10.65
C ILE A 142 1.32 16.92 9.58
N GLY A 143 2.19 16.02 10.01
CA GLY A 143 2.86 15.03 9.19
C GLY A 143 3.12 13.75 9.98
N VAL A 144 3.81 12.80 9.35
CA VAL A 144 4.19 11.52 9.95
C VAL A 144 5.71 11.44 10.00
N TYR A 145 6.28 11.25 11.18
CA TYR A 145 7.69 10.94 11.34
C TYR A 145 7.98 9.57 10.73
N ILE A 146 8.96 9.49 9.83
CA ILE A 146 9.29 8.24 9.12
C ILE A 146 10.61 7.63 9.59
N GLY A 147 11.27 8.22 10.61
CA GLY A 147 12.59 7.78 11.04
C GLY A 147 13.72 8.67 10.53
N ASN A 148 14.93 8.46 11.06
CA ASN A 148 16.15 9.16 10.65
C ASN A 148 16.09 10.70 10.60
N GLY A 149 15.24 11.31 11.42
CA GLY A 149 15.04 12.76 11.42
C GLY A 149 14.24 13.29 10.23
N LEU A 150 13.49 12.43 9.54
CA LEU A 150 12.65 12.77 8.39
C LEU A 150 11.17 12.56 8.71
N ALA A 151 10.31 13.33 8.04
CA ALA A 151 8.87 13.21 8.08
C ALA A 151 8.27 13.31 6.69
N VAL A 152 7.10 12.69 6.49
CA VAL A 152 6.25 12.94 5.32
C VAL A 152 5.15 13.93 5.69
N GLU A 153 4.91 14.90 4.83
CA GLU A 153 3.85 15.89 4.96
C GLU A 153 3.25 16.24 3.59
N CYS A 154 2.01 16.71 3.56
CA CYS A 154 1.44 17.36 2.38
C CYS A 154 1.34 18.86 2.63
N SER A 155 2.05 19.68 1.85
CA SER A 155 2.10 21.13 2.07
C SER A 155 2.18 21.90 0.76
N PRO A 156 1.54 23.08 0.65
CA PRO A 156 1.76 23.98 -0.48
C PRO A 156 3.17 24.59 -0.47
N ARG A 157 3.87 24.52 0.68
CA ARG A 157 5.24 25.02 0.80
C ARG A 157 6.20 24.11 0.02
N TRP A 158 7.16 24.73 -0.67
CA TRP A 158 8.19 24.10 -1.50
C TRP A 158 7.64 23.40 -2.75
N GLU A 159 7.23 22.14 -2.63
CA GLU A 159 6.90 21.28 -3.77
C GLU A 159 5.39 21.22 -4.06
N ASN A 160 4.55 21.84 -3.21
CA ASN A 160 3.10 21.87 -3.35
C ASN A 160 2.43 20.49 -3.48
N LYS A 161 2.95 19.49 -2.76
CA LYS A 161 2.58 18.08 -2.86
C LYS A 161 2.86 17.32 -1.56
N VAL A 162 2.63 16.01 -1.55
CA VAL A 162 3.14 15.11 -0.52
C VAL A 162 4.66 14.96 -0.70
N GLN A 163 5.43 15.28 0.33
CA GLN A 163 6.87 15.42 0.25
C GLN A 163 7.55 14.97 1.55
N ILE A 164 8.85 14.65 1.45
CA ILE A 164 9.68 14.29 2.59
C ILE A 164 10.45 15.54 3.04
N THR A 165 10.42 15.83 4.34
CA THR A 165 11.10 16.97 4.95
C THR A 165 11.90 16.53 6.18
N ALA A 166 12.95 17.28 6.50
CA ALA A 166 13.69 17.08 7.74
C ALA A 166 12.90 17.66 8.92
N VAL A 167 12.91 16.93 10.03
CA VAL A 167 12.38 17.38 11.33
C VAL A 167 13.47 18.21 12.00
N ALA A 168 13.25 19.53 12.14
CA ALA A 168 14.26 20.44 12.69
C ALA A 168 14.75 20.03 14.09
N GLY A 169 13.86 19.47 14.93
CA GLY A 169 14.21 18.95 16.26
C GLY A 169 15.19 17.76 16.25
N CYS A 170 15.36 17.09 15.10
CA CYS A 170 16.36 16.05 14.85
C CYS A 170 17.59 16.56 14.08
N GLY A 171 17.69 17.88 13.86
CA GLY A 171 18.72 18.51 13.03
C GLY A 171 18.35 18.62 11.55
N LYS A 172 19.09 19.46 10.82
CA LYS A 172 18.95 19.60 9.37
C LYS A 172 19.45 18.33 8.66
N LYS A 173 18.87 18.00 7.51
CA LYS A 173 19.32 16.89 6.66
C LYS A 173 19.62 17.42 5.26
N ALA A 174 20.81 17.13 4.75
CA ALA A 174 21.22 17.53 3.41
C ALA A 174 20.23 16.96 2.37
N GLY A 175 19.88 17.77 1.37
CA GLY A 175 18.91 17.37 0.34
C GLY A 175 17.43 17.47 0.73
N TYR A 176 17.11 17.84 1.98
CA TYR A 176 15.71 17.97 2.43
C TYR A 176 15.40 19.39 2.93
N ASN A 177 14.24 19.89 2.49
CA ASN A 177 13.62 21.05 3.14
C ASN A 177 13.38 20.73 4.62
N THR A 178 13.63 21.69 5.50
CA THR A 178 13.53 21.48 6.95
C THR A 178 12.30 22.18 7.51
N ARG A 179 11.51 21.45 8.29
CA ARG A 179 10.36 21.98 9.02
C ARG A 179 10.58 21.96 10.52
N THR A 180 10.27 23.08 11.16
CA THR A 180 10.16 23.18 12.61
C THR A 180 8.77 22.73 13.05
N TRP A 181 8.71 21.57 13.67
CA TRP A 181 7.53 21.05 14.35
C TRP A 181 7.58 21.47 15.83
N THR A 182 6.42 21.69 16.45
CA THR A 182 6.33 22.13 17.86
C THR A 182 5.90 21.02 18.80
N LYS A 183 5.25 19.97 18.27
CA LYS A 183 4.88 18.76 19.03
C LYS A 183 5.07 17.50 18.19
N HIS A 184 5.20 16.37 18.87
CA HIS A 184 4.98 15.06 18.28
C HIS A 184 4.14 14.19 19.21
N GLY A 185 3.63 13.06 18.72
CA GLY A 185 2.90 12.10 19.54
C GLY A 185 2.40 10.89 18.76
N LYS A 186 2.01 9.84 19.49
CA LYS A 186 1.56 8.56 18.92
C LYS A 186 0.11 8.63 18.48
N LEU A 187 -0.15 8.37 17.20
CA LEU A 187 -1.50 8.20 16.67
C LEU A 187 -2.20 7.01 17.37
N PRO A 188 -3.41 7.19 17.98
CA PRO A 188 -4.07 6.12 18.73
C PRO A 188 -4.46 4.90 17.89
N TRP A 189 -4.60 5.10 16.58
CA TRP A 189 -5.02 4.11 15.58
C TRP A 189 -3.86 3.33 14.98
N VAL A 190 -2.64 3.61 15.44
CA VAL A 190 -1.41 2.97 15.03
C VAL A 190 -0.87 2.11 16.17
N ASP A 191 -0.38 0.92 15.83
CA ASP A 191 0.30 0.00 16.72
C ASP A 191 1.82 0.11 16.52
N TYR A 192 2.50 0.53 17.58
CA TYR A 192 3.94 0.76 17.63
C TYR A 192 4.71 -0.44 18.20
N THR A 193 4.07 -1.56 18.49
CA THR A 193 4.78 -2.78 18.92
C THR A 193 5.81 -3.17 17.85
N GLY A 194 7.08 -3.20 18.26
CA GLY A 194 8.23 -3.50 17.38
C GLY A 194 8.87 -2.28 16.70
N ALA A 195 8.32 -1.08 16.86
CA ALA A 195 8.97 0.14 16.38
C ALA A 195 10.16 0.51 17.29
N VAL A 196 11.26 0.97 16.68
CA VAL A 196 12.50 1.32 17.38
C VAL A 196 12.76 2.83 17.24
N ALA A 197 13.18 3.45 18.34
CA ALA A 197 13.50 4.89 18.40
C ALA A 197 14.63 5.25 17.45
N GLY A 198 14.48 6.35 16.72
CA GLY A 198 15.46 6.78 15.73
C GLY A 198 15.67 5.80 14.57
N GLY A 199 14.81 4.79 14.43
CA GLY A 199 14.90 3.78 13.38
C GLY A 199 14.98 4.41 12.00
N ASP A 200 15.64 3.70 11.08
CA ASP A 200 15.70 4.10 9.68
C ASP A 200 14.34 3.90 9.01
N ALA A 201 13.92 4.86 8.20
CA ALA A 201 13.04 4.53 7.08
C ALA A 201 13.95 3.79 6.09
N GLY A 202 14.24 2.51 6.39
CA GLY A 202 15.08 1.67 5.54
C GLY A 202 14.69 1.89 4.08
N GLU A 203 15.69 1.91 3.18
CA GLU A 203 15.51 2.24 1.76
C GLU A 203 14.10 1.88 1.32
N VAL A 204 13.25 2.91 1.15
CA VAL A 204 11.83 2.69 0.86
C VAL A 204 11.80 1.84 -0.39
N SER A 205 11.52 0.55 -0.17
CA SER A 205 11.41 -0.40 -1.25
C SER A 205 10.39 0.18 -2.21
N LYS A 206 10.77 0.19 -3.49
CA LYS A 206 9.90 0.43 -4.64
C LYS A 206 8.45 0.03 -4.30
N PRO A 207 7.44 0.86 -4.67
CA PRO A 207 6.12 0.88 -4.08
C PRO A 207 5.64 -0.43 -3.47
N THR A 208 5.21 -0.38 -2.22
CA THR A 208 4.21 -1.34 -1.75
C THR A 208 2.90 -1.01 -2.48
N GLN A 209 2.81 -1.45 -3.74
CA GLN A 209 1.55 -1.85 -4.36
C GLN A 209 0.79 -2.71 -3.34
N PRO A 210 -0.56 -2.74 -3.37
CA PRO A 210 -1.33 -3.66 -2.54
C PRO A 210 -0.65 -5.01 -2.60
N THR A 211 -0.28 -5.51 -1.42
CA THR A 211 0.54 -6.67 -1.16
C THR A 211 0.64 -7.58 -2.39
N GLU A 212 1.82 -7.68 -3.00
CA GLU A 212 2.22 -8.84 -3.81
C GLU A 212 2.38 -10.08 -2.90
N SER A 213 1.43 -10.28 -1.98
CA SER A 213 1.18 -11.55 -1.30
C SER A 213 -0.19 -12.13 -1.69
N ALA A 214 -0.82 -11.60 -2.73
CA ALA A 214 -1.81 -12.35 -3.49
C ALA A 214 -1.46 -12.17 -4.97
N GLN A 215 -0.52 -12.97 -5.47
CA GLN A 215 -0.55 -13.32 -6.88
C GLN A 215 -1.96 -13.89 -7.09
N GLY A 216 -2.86 -13.10 -7.67
CA GLY A 216 -4.16 -13.63 -8.00
C GLY A 216 -3.97 -14.84 -8.92
N PRO A 217 -4.91 -15.79 -8.91
CA PRO A 217 -4.69 -17.12 -9.45
C PRO A 217 -4.08 -17.11 -10.86
N ALA A 218 -2.93 -17.78 -11.02
CA ALA A 218 -2.26 -17.88 -12.30
C ALA A 218 -3.06 -18.78 -13.27
N VAL A 219 -2.81 -18.63 -14.58
CA VAL A 219 -3.37 -19.55 -15.59
C VAL A 219 -3.00 -20.99 -15.23
N GLY A 220 -4.00 -21.86 -15.21
CA GLY A 220 -3.89 -23.27 -14.80
C GLY A 220 -4.31 -23.55 -13.36
N ALA A 221 -4.35 -22.52 -12.48
CA ALA A 221 -4.76 -22.68 -11.09
C ALA A 221 -6.23 -23.12 -10.98
N VAL A 222 -6.50 -24.02 -10.05
CA VAL A 222 -7.86 -24.37 -9.62
C VAL A 222 -8.22 -23.49 -8.44
N VAL A 223 -9.40 -22.89 -8.49
CA VAL A 223 -9.89 -21.90 -7.52
C VAL A 223 -11.34 -22.18 -7.16
N THR A 224 -11.77 -21.66 -6.01
CA THR A 224 -13.18 -21.67 -5.63
C THR A 224 -13.83 -20.40 -6.15
N PHE A 225 -14.69 -20.53 -7.16
CA PHE A 225 -15.51 -19.43 -7.67
C PHE A 225 -16.78 -19.31 -6.82
N THR A 226 -17.01 -18.16 -6.23
CA THR A 226 -18.14 -17.86 -5.33
C THR A 226 -19.20 -16.96 -5.99
N GLY A 227 -18.90 -16.42 -7.17
CA GLY A 227 -19.80 -15.53 -7.90
C GLY A 227 -21.03 -16.23 -8.49
N SER A 228 -21.96 -15.41 -8.98
CA SER A 228 -23.20 -15.85 -9.66
C SER A 228 -23.26 -15.45 -11.13
N ARG A 229 -22.21 -14.79 -11.65
CA ARG A 229 -22.17 -14.21 -13.00
C ARG A 229 -20.79 -14.36 -13.63
N HIS A 230 -20.75 -14.48 -14.96
CA HIS A 230 -19.53 -14.37 -15.76
C HIS A 230 -19.77 -13.53 -17.02
N TYR A 231 -18.70 -13.19 -17.72
CA TYR A 231 -18.69 -12.25 -18.83
C TYR A 231 -18.03 -12.84 -20.08
N VAL A 232 -18.48 -12.44 -21.26
CA VAL A 232 -17.94 -12.93 -22.54
C VAL A 232 -16.55 -12.38 -22.87
N SER A 233 -16.17 -11.24 -22.26
CA SER A 233 -14.85 -10.63 -22.39
C SER A 233 -14.44 -9.92 -21.11
N SER A 234 -13.14 -9.66 -20.94
CA SER A 234 -12.57 -9.03 -19.76
C SER A 234 -13.01 -7.58 -19.52
N GLY A 235 -13.64 -6.94 -20.51
CA GLY A 235 -14.18 -5.57 -20.44
C GLY A 235 -15.70 -5.49 -20.64
N SER A 236 -16.41 -6.62 -20.72
CA SER A 236 -17.84 -6.62 -21.01
C SER A 236 -18.66 -5.94 -19.90
N THR A 237 -19.81 -5.37 -20.27
CA THR A 237 -20.83 -4.86 -19.33
C THR A 237 -21.99 -5.84 -19.15
N ASN A 238 -22.07 -6.89 -19.97
CA ASN A 238 -23.25 -7.76 -20.10
C ASN A 238 -22.99 -9.11 -19.41
N PRO A 239 -23.46 -9.31 -18.17
CA PRO A 239 -23.25 -10.56 -17.44
C PRO A 239 -24.15 -11.69 -17.94
N LYS A 240 -23.64 -12.91 -17.87
CA LYS A 240 -24.40 -14.17 -17.97
C LYS A 240 -24.45 -14.84 -16.60
N SER A 241 -25.58 -15.45 -16.25
CA SER A 241 -25.74 -16.16 -14.97
C SER A 241 -24.94 -17.47 -14.97
N CYS A 242 -24.39 -17.82 -13.80
CA CYS A 242 -23.76 -19.11 -13.56
C CYS A 242 -23.82 -19.51 -12.09
N LYS A 243 -23.53 -20.78 -11.80
CA LYS A 243 -23.46 -21.33 -10.43
C LYS A 243 -22.01 -21.30 -9.91
N PRO A 244 -21.80 -20.96 -8.63
CA PRO A 244 -20.50 -21.04 -7.98
C PRO A 244 -20.03 -22.50 -7.89
N GLY A 245 -18.72 -22.69 -7.74
CA GLY A 245 -18.09 -24.01 -7.66
C GLY A 245 -16.60 -23.96 -7.94
N GLU A 246 -15.97 -25.12 -7.99
CA GLU A 246 -14.56 -25.25 -8.33
C GLU A 246 -14.36 -24.95 -9.82
N ALA A 247 -13.39 -24.09 -10.15
CA ALA A 247 -13.13 -23.65 -11.52
C ALA A 247 -11.62 -23.48 -11.77
N ARG A 248 -11.21 -23.61 -13.03
CA ARG A 248 -9.83 -23.45 -13.47
C ARG A 248 -9.66 -22.10 -14.15
N VAL A 249 -8.59 -21.38 -13.80
CA VAL A 249 -8.17 -20.17 -14.50
C VAL A 249 -7.59 -20.55 -15.85
N THR A 250 -8.12 -20.00 -16.93
CA THR A 250 -7.63 -20.26 -18.29
C THR A 250 -7.05 -19.04 -18.98
N ALA A 251 -7.31 -17.83 -18.46
CA ALA A 251 -6.66 -16.60 -18.91
C ALA A 251 -6.65 -15.54 -17.79
N VAL A 252 -5.69 -14.62 -17.85
CA VAL A 252 -5.60 -13.47 -16.96
C VAL A 252 -5.39 -12.19 -17.78
N ALA A 253 -6.25 -11.20 -17.58
CA ALA A 253 -6.17 -9.88 -18.19
C ALA A 253 -5.95 -8.83 -17.09
N LYS A 254 -4.67 -8.59 -16.75
CA LYS A 254 -4.28 -7.68 -15.68
C LYS A 254 -4.81 -6.26 -15.95
N GLY A 255 -5.47 -5.66 -14.97
CA GLY A 255 -6.05 -4.32 -15.08
C GLY A 255 -7.36 -4.23 -15.87
N ALA A 256 -7.87 -5.35 -16.39
CA ALA A 256 -9.20 -5.39 -17.00
C ALA A 256 -10.30 -5.41 -15.92
N ARG A 257 -11.52 -5.06 -16.33
CA ARG A 257 -12.69 -5.01 -15.45
C ARG A 257 -12.96 -6.36 -14.79
N HIS A 258 -12.89 -7.42 -15.59
CA HIS A 258 -13.05 -8.81 -15.19
C HIS A 258 -11.71 -9.52 -15.47
N PRO A 259 -10.78 -9.55 -14.51
CA PRO A 259 -9.38 -9.89 -14.79
C PRO A 259 -9.09 -11.38 -14.97
N TYR A 260 -10.00 -12.29 -14.62
CA TYR A 260 -9.78 -13.73 -14.70
C TYR A 260 -10.80 -14.40 -15.60
N HIS A 261 -10.36 -15.28 -16.50
CA HIS A 261 -11.24 -16.19 -17.22
C HIS A 261 -11.26 -17.54 -16.52
N LEU A 262 -12.45 -18.03 -16.16
CA LEU A 262 -12.65 -19.30 -15.47
C LEU A 262 -13.48 -20.27 -16.31
N ILE A 263 -13.16 -21.56 -16.18
CA ILE A 263 -13.97 -22.69 -16.67
C ILE A 263 -14.25 -23.63 -15.51
N ALA A 264 -15.52 -23.94 -15.27
CA ALA A 264 -15.94 -24.83 -14.19
C ALA A 264 -15.28 -26.22 -14.30
N VAL A 265 -14.82 -26.74 -13.16
CA VAL A 265 -14.26 -28.08 -12.99
C VAL A 265 -15.26 -28.99 -12.26
N LYS A 266 -15.86 -28.51 -11.16
CA LYS A 266 -16.79 -29.30 -10.34
C LYS A 266 -17.80 -28.42 -9.61
N GLY A 267 -19.08 -28.81 -9.63
CA GLY A 267 -20.15 -28.19 -8.83
C GLY A 267 -20.68 -26.84 -9.31
N GLY A 268 -19.96 -26.13 -10.20
CA GLY A 268 -20.36 -24.83 -10.77
C GLY A 268 -20.62 -24.86 -12.28
N THR A 269 -21.03 -23.71 -12.83
CA THR A 269 -21.29 -23.55 -14.28
C THR A 269 -20.62 -22.31 -14.88
N VAL A 270 -19.58 -21.79 -14.22
CA VAL A 270 -18.81 -20.64 -14.72
C VAL A 270 -18.07 -20.99 -16.02
N TYR A 271 -18.21 -20.13 -17.03
CA TYR A 271 -17.52 -20.22 -18.31
C TYR A 271 -17.36 -18.82 -18.89
N GLY A 272 -16.33 -18.11 -18.46
CA GLY A 272 -16.12 -16.73 -18.89
C GLY A 272 -15.25 -15.92 -17.95
N TRP A 273 -15.15 -14.63 -18.24
CA TRP A 273 -14.43 -13.67 -17.42
C TRP A 273 -15.21 -13.38 -16.14
N VAL A 274 -14.52 -13.18 -15.02
CA VAL A 274 -15.11 -12.94 -13.70
C VAL A 274 -14.31 -11.89 -12.95
N ASP A 275 -14.93 -11.36 -11.90
CA ASP A 275 -14.28 -10.42 -11.00
C ASP A 275 -13.32 -11.12 -10.05
N ALA A 276 -12.24 -10.43 -9.69
CA ALA A 276 -11.30 -10.93 -8.69
C ALA A 276 -11.97 -11.21 -7.34
N ALA A 277 -13.02 -10.45 -7.00
CA ALA A 277 -13.78 -10.59 -5.76
C ALA A 277 -14.62 -11.87 -5.71
N ASP A 278 -14.95 -12.46 -6.86
CA ASP A 278 -15.74 -13.68 -6.97
C ASP A 278 -14.87 -14.95 -6.91
N ILE A 279 -13.58 -14.80 -6.62
CA ILE A 279 -12.64 -15.91 -6.45
C ILE A 279 -12.19 -15.94 -5.00
N ALA A 280 -12.60 -16.99 -4.29
CA ALA A 280 -12.04 -17.30 -2.98
C ALA A 280 -10.65 -17.91 -3.18
N VAL A 281 -9.62 -17.10 -2.93
CA VAL A 281 -8.22 -17.54 -2.91
C VAL A 281 -7.92 -17.95 -1.47
N GLU A 282 -7.66 -19.24 -1.23
CA GLU A 282 -6.98 -19.63 0.01
C GLU A 282 -5.58 -19.01 -0.01
N ALA A 283 -5.24 -18.27 1.04
CA ALA A 283 -3.99 -17.54 1.12
C ALA A 283 -2.80 -18.52 1.04
N SER A 284 -2.08 -18.51 -0.08
CA SER A 284 -0.79 -19.19 -0.17
C SER A 284 0.19 -18.49 0.78
N ALA A 285 0.69 -19.20 1.79
CA ALA A 285 1.66 -18.66 2.73
C ALA A 285 2.90 -18.12 1.98
N ALA A 286 3.38 -16.95 2.40
CA ALA A 286 4.56 -16.33 1.80
C ALA A 286 5.84 -17.08 2.22
N ILE A 287 6.81 -17.20 1.32
CA ILE A 287 8.14 -17.76 1.64
C ILE A 287 8.91 -16.75 2.50
N ALA A 288 9.33 -17.17 3.68
CA ALA A 288 10.10 -16.38 4.65
C ALA A 288 11.37 -17.14 5.07
N LYS A 289 12.26 -16.49 5.84
CA LYS A 289 13.40 -17.17 6.46
C LYS A 289 12.86 -18.25 7.41
N GLY A 290 13.41 -19.46 7.32
CA GLY A 290 12.94 -20.64 8.03
C GLY A 290 11.84 -21.42 7.30
N SER A 291 11.29 -20.89 6.20
CA SER A 291 10.35 -21.66 5.37
C SER A 291 10.99 -22.90 4.77
N THR A 292 10.19 -23.95 4.69
CA THR A 292 10.55 -25.18 4.00
C THR A 292 10.12 -25.05 2.53
N VAL A 293 11.01 -25.31 1.58
CA VAL A 293 10.81 -25.03 0.15
C VAL A 293 11.36 -26.13 -0.75
N LYS A 294 10.81 -26.24 -1.96
CA LYS A 294 11.36 -27.03 -3.08
C LYS A 294 11.76 -26.15 -4.23
N VAL A 295 12.87 -26.48 -4.90
CA VAL A 295 13.36 -25.79 -6.09
C VAL A 295 12.65 -26.33 -7.33
N LYS A 296 12.12 -25.44 -8.16
CA LYS A 296 11.49 -25.83 -9.43
C LYS A 296 12.51 -26.44 -10.39
N THR A 297 12.13 -27.50 -11.08
CA THR A 297 12.97 -28.16 -12.07
C THR A 297 13.44 -27.17 -13.14
N GLY A 298 14.75 -27.19 -13.45
CA GLY A 298 15.35 -26.30 -14.45
C GLY A 298 15.69 -24.89 -13.92
N ALA A 299 15.39 -24.60 -12.66
CA ALA A 299 15.84 -23.37 -12.01
C ALA A 299 17.37 -23.28 -12.01
N LYS A 300 17.88 -22.04 -12.06
CA LYS A 300 19.30 -21.74 -12.03
C LYS A 300 19.70 -21.22 -10.66
N THR A 301 21.00 -21.19 -10.39
CA THR A 301 21.51 -20.35 -9.30
C THR A 301 21.09 -18.91 -9.55
N TYR A 302 21.10 -18.10 -8.50
CA TYR A 302 20.71 -16.70 -8.58
C TYR A 302 21.52 -15.90 -9.61
N THR A 303 22.77 -16.29 -9.86
CA THR A 303 23.66 -15.68 -10.86
C THR A 303 23.58 -16.36 -12.24
N GLY A 304 22.66 -17.30 -12.46
CA GLY A 304 22.42 -17.93 -13.77
C GLY A 304 23.20 -19.22 -14.06
N GLY A 305 23.89 -19.79 -13.07
CA GLY A 305 24.58 -21.08 -13.17
C GLY A 305 23.63 -22.28 -13.05
N GLY A 306 24.05 -23.45 -13.52
CA GLY A 306 23.28 -24.69 -13.35
C GLY A 306 23.27 -25.17 -11.88
N LEU A 307 22.23 -25.90 -11.49
CA LEU A 307 22.18 -26.60 -10.20
C LEU A 307 22.35 -28.10 -10.41
N ALA A 308 22.96 -28.77 -9.44
CA ALA A 308 23.05 -30.23 -9.46
C ALA A 308 21.64 -30.86 -9.40
N SER A 309 21.45 -32.00 -10.07
CA SER A 309 20.14 -32.65 -10.22
C SER A 309 19.43 -32.93 -8.89
N PHE A 310 20.19 -33.25 -7.84
CA PHE A 310 19.64 -33.52 -6.50
C PHE A 310 18.94 -32.29 -5.87
N VAL A 311 19.25 -31.07 -6.33
CA VAL A 311 18.66 -29.83 -5.80
C VAL A 311 17.17 -29.71 -6.13
N TYR A 312 16.73 -30.31 -7.24
CA TYR A 312 15.31 -30.28 -7.64
C TYR A 312 14.47 -31.37 -6.95
N ALA A 313 15.10 -32.43 -6.45
CA ALA A 313 14.41 -33.57 -5.84
C ALA A 313 14.12 -33.35 -4.35
N ASN A 314 14.96 -32.57 -3.67
CA ASN A 314 14.95 -32.41 -2.22
C ASN A 314 14.21 -31.15 -1.75
N THR A 315 13.91 -31.15 -0.46
CA THR A 315 13.35 -30.01 0.26
C THR A 315 14.44 -29.31 1.07
N TYR A 316 14.35 -28.00 1.19
CA TYR A 316 15.36 -27.15 1.83
C TYR A 316 14.71 -26.14 2.77
N THR A 317 15.49 -25.66 3.74
CA THR A 317 15.12 -24.51 4.56
C THR A 317 15.69 -23.24 3.93
N VAL A 318 14.92 -22.17 3.94
CA VAL A 318 15.39 -20.83 3.58
C VAL A 318 16.24 -20.29 4.73
N LEU A 319 17.56 -20.23 4.54
CA LEU A 319 18.53 -19.78 5.54
C LEU A 319 18.64 -18.25 5.58
N GLU A 320 18.46 -17.60 4.43
CA GLU A 320 18.55 -16.14 4.27
C GLU A 320 17.64 -15.69 3.13
N LEU A 321 17.07 -14.50 3.29
CA LEU A 321 16.36 -13.77 2.24
C LEU A 321 16.91 -12.35 2.15
N SER A 322 17.16 -11.91 0.93
CA SER A 322 17.52 -10.53 0.61
C SER A 322 16.89 -10.17 -0.72
N GLY A 323 15.84 -9.34 -0.70
CA GLY A 323 15.03 -9.07 -1.88
C GLY A 323 14.40 -10.34 -2.46
N ASP A 324 14.66 -10.61 -3.73
CA ASP A 324 14.22 -11.82 -4.45
C ASP A 324 15.24 -12.97 -4.41
N ARG A 325 16.37 -12.80 -3.71
CA ARG A 325 17.38 -13.84 -3.50
C ARG A 325 17.08 -14.65 -2.24
N ALA A 326 16.96 -15.95 -2.39
CA ALA A 326 16.85 -16.91 -1.30
C ALA A 326 18.09 -17.80 -1.23
N VAL A 327 18.72 -17.87 -0.05
CA VAL A 327 19.75 -18.86 0.25
C VAL A 327 19.08 -20.07 0.87
N ILE A 328 19.17 -21.20 0.20
CA ILE A 328 18.59 -22.46 0.66
C ILE A 328 19.67 -23.39 1.19
N GLY A 329 19.30 -24.22 2.15
CA GLY A 329 20.22 -25.19 2.73
C GLY A 329 19.54 -26.23 3.61
N GLN A 330 20.35 -27.16 4.12
CA GLN A 330 19.93 -28.18 5.08
C GLN A 330 20.67 -27.94 6.40
N GLY A 331 19.91 -27.68 7.46
CA GLY A 331 20.49 -27.25 8.74
C GLY A 331 21.22 -25.91 8.59
N LYS A 332 22.53 -25.88 8.84
CA LYS A 332 23.38 -24.68 8.68
C LYS A 332 24.18 -24.68 7.37
N ALA A 333 24.14 -25.76 6.59
CA ALA A 333 24.92 -25.90 5.37
C ALA A 333 24.20 -25.27 4.18
N VAL A 334 24.84 -24.31 3.52
CA VAL A 334 24.31 -23.64 2.32
C VAL A 334 24.37 -24.59 1.12
N THR A 335 23.26 -24.76 0.42
CA THR A 335 23.18 -25.55 -0.82
C THR A 335 23.29 -24.67 -2.05
N ALA A 336 22.47 -23.61 -2.15
CA ALA A 336 22.50 -22.70 -3.28
C ALA A 336 21.82 -21.36 -2.93
N ALA A 337 22.16 -20.32 -3.68
CA ALA A 337 21.33 -19.13 -3.78
C ALA A 337 20.48 -19.23 -5.05
N VAL A 338 19.18 -19.01 -4.95
CA VAL A 338 18.22 -19.08 -6.06
C VAL A 338 17.23 -17.91 -5.98
N ASN A 339 16.45 -17.69 -7.04
CA ASN A 339 15.40 -16.67 -7.02
C ASN A 339 14.16 -17.21 -6.28
N ILE A 340 13.49 -16.39 -5.47
CA ILE A 340 12.27 -16.78 -4.74
C ILE A 340 11.18 -17.29 -5.70
N LYS A 341 11.08 -16.70 -6.91
CA LYS A 341 10.10 -17.14 -7.92
C LYS A 341 10.32 -18.59 -8.38
N ASP A 342 11.54 -19.10 -8.22
CA ASP A 342 11.94 -20.45 -8.60
C ASP A 342 11.79 -21.45 -7.45
N LEU A 343 11.23 -20.99 -6.32
CA LEU A 343 10.88 -21.81 -5.17
C LEU A 343 9.38 -22.07 -5.11
N THR A 344 9.05 -23.15 -4.42
CA THR A 344 7.69 -23.53 -4.06
C THR A 344 7.69 -23.77 -2.56
N LEU A 345 6.83 -23.07 -1.82
CA LEU A 345 6.68 -23.31 -0.40
C LEU A 345 6.17 -24.74 -0.18
N VAL A 346 6.82 -25.44 0.73
CA VAL A 346 6.42 -26.75 1.21
C VAL A 346 5.86 -26.50 2.61
N GLY A 347 4.54 -26.35 2.65
CA GLY A 347 3.71 -26.36 3.85
C GLY A 347 2.81 -27.57 3.79
#